data_AF-G7LRL3-F1
#
_entry.id   AF-G7LRL3-F1
#
_cell.length_a   1.000
_cell.length_b   1.000
_cell.length_c   1.000
_cell.angle_alpha   90.00
_cell.angle_beta   90.00
_cell.angle_gamma   90.00
#
_symmetry.space_group_name_H-M   'P 1'
#
loop_
_entity.id
_entity.type
_entity.pdbx_description
1 polymer ?
#
loop_
_entity_poly.entity_id
_entity_poly.type
_entity_poly.pdbx_seq_one_letter_code
_entity_poly.pdbx_strand_id
1 'polypeptide(L)'
;MKAIPNINQQLADLHLAMASLQAINATVQSVMICGKQPVIRIARNGHCEKLIEKGQANYIHVGCGSTGLFRQGVFEQYGCRIIWSESLLH
;
A
#
# COMPACT_ATOMS: atom_id res chain seq x y z
N MET A 1 2.58 -20.95 -16.21
CA MET A 1 1.82 -19.92 -15.46
C MET A 1 1.58 -20.43 -14.05
N LYS A 2 2.09 -19.77 -13.00
CA LYS A 2 1.75 -20.14 -11.62
C LYS A 2 0.31 -19.68 -11.37
N ALA A 3 -0.58 -20.60 -11.02
CA ALA A 3 -1.94 -20.26 -10.64
C ALA A 3 -1.90 -19.29 -9.45
N ILE A 4 -2.71 -18.24 -9.50
CA ILE A 4 -2.97 -17.36 -8.36
C ILE A 4 -3.99 -18.11 -7.50
N PRO A 5 -3.60 -18.67 -6.34
CA PRO A 5 -4.55 -19.38 -5.50
C PRO A 5 -5.58 -18.38 -4.96
N ASN A 6 -6.85 -18.79 -4.94
CA ASN A 6 -7.93 -18.09 -4.25
C ASN A 6 -8.24 -16.66 -4.78
N ILE A 7 -8.16 -16.45 -6.09
CA ILE A 7 -8.34 -15.13 -6.72
C ILE A 7 -9.68 -14.45 -6.39
N ASN A 8 -10.76 -15.22 -6.21
CA ASN A 8 -12.07 -14.66 -5.84
C ASN A 8 -12.05 -14.03 -4.44
N GLN A 9 -11.38 -14.68 -3.48
CA GLN A 9 -11.21 -14.10 -2.14
C GLN A 9 -10.34 -12.85 -2.19
N GLN A 10 -9.25 -12.87 -2.96
CA GLN A 10 -8.39 -11.71 -3.15
C GLN A 10 -9.13 -10.52 -3.76
N LEU A 11 -10.09 -10.75 -4.66
CA LEU A 11 -10.95 -9.70 -5.21
C LEU A 11 -11.94 -9.15 -4.17
N ALA A 12 -12.50 -10.00 -3.32
CA ALA A 12 -13.38 -9.55 -2.23
C ALA A 12 -12.63 -8.68 -1.22
N ASP A 13 -11.45 -9.14 -0.79
CA ASP A 13 -10.52 -8.45 0.08
C ASP A 13 -10.09 -7.10 -0.50
N LEU A 14 -9.78 -7.07 -1.80
CA LEU A 14 -9.45 -5.85 -2.53
C LEU A 14 -10.59 -4.84 -2.51
N HIS A 15 -11.84 -5.25 -2.74
CA HIS A 15 -12.98 -4.34 -2.69
C HIS A 15 -13.17 -3.71 -1.31
N LEU A 16 -12.98 -4.48 -0.23
CA LEU A 16 -13.04 -3.97 1.15
C LEU A 16 -11.93 -2.94 1.42
N ALA A 17 -10.70 -3.25 0.99
CA ALA A 17 -9.58 -2.32 1.10
C ALA A 17 -9.81 -1.04 0.30
N MET A 18 -10.29 -1.13 -0.94
CA MET A 18 -10.60 0.03 -1.77
C MET A 18 -11.68 0.91 -1.14
N ALA A 19 -12.76 0.32 -0.60
CA ALA A 19 -13.82 1.07 0.07
C ALA A 19 -13.29 1.82 1.30
N SER A 20 -12.45 1.18 2.12
CA SER A 20 -11.82 1.84 3.27
C SER A 20 -10.87 2.96 2.86
N LEU A 21 -10.09 2.78 1.79
CA LEU A 21 -9.19 3.79 1.26
C LEU A 21 -9.96 5.00 0.70
N GLN A 22 -11.08 4.76 0.03
CA GLN A 22 -11.98 5.82 -0.44
C GLN A 22 -12.59 6.61 0.72
N ALA A 23 -13.00 5.95 1.79
CA ALA A 23 -13.58 6.59 2.98
C ALA A 23 -12.61 7.55 3.69
N ILE A 24 -11.30 7.34 3.54
CA ILE A 24 -10.25 8.20 4.10
C ILE A 24 -9.64 9.16 3.05
N ASN A 25 -10.27 9.31 1.89
CA ASN A 25 -9.79 10.11 0.76
C ASN A 25 -8.35 9.76 0.33
N ALA A 26 -7.95 8.49 0.43
CA ALA A 26 -6.68 8.04 -0.10
C ALA A 26 -6.78 7.83 -1.61
N THR A 27 -5.84 8.42 -2.36
CA THR A 27 -5.78 8.25 -3.81
C THR A 27 -5.05 6.95 -4.15
N VAL A 28 -5.78 5.98 -4.72
CA VAL A 28 -5.18 4.75 -5.26
C VAL A 28 -4.48 5.07 -6.58
N GLN A 29 -3.21 4.74 -6.68
CA GLN A 29 -2.40 4.92 -7.89
C GLN A 29 -2.32 3.64 -8.73
N SER A 30 -2.26 2.48 -8.08
CA SER A 30 -2.11 1.20 -8.78
C SER A 30 -2.54 0.04 -7.87
N VAL A 31 -3.06 -1.03 -8.46
CA VAL A 31 -3.34 -2.30 -7.79
C VAL A 31 -2.60 -3.40 -8.54
N MET A 32 -1.89 -4.25 -7.82
CA MET A 32 -1.15 -5.38 -8.37
C MET A 32 -1.55 -6.65 -7.62
N ILE A 33 -2.13 -7.61 -8.34
CA ILE A 33 -2.46 -8.93 -7.79
C ILE A 33 -1.37 -9.89 -8.25
N CYS A 34 -0.39 -10.13 -7.39
CA CYS A 34 0.72 -11.04 -7.67
C CYS A 34 0.90 -12.03 -6.53
N GLY A 35 0.76 -13.33 -6.85
CA GLY A 35 0.92 -14.40 -5.86
C GLY A 35 -0.22 -14.44 -4.85
N LYS A 36 0.12 -14.40 -3.55
CA LYS A 36 -0.84 -14.70 -2.47
C LYS A 36 -1.52 -13.46 -1.87
N GLN A 37 -0.99 -12.27 -2.09
CA GLN A 37 -1.46 -11.05 -1.44
C GLN A 37 -1.57 -9.91 -2.47
N PRO A 38 -2.74 -9.28 -2.66
CA PRO A 38 -2.86 -8.08 -3.45
C PRO A 38 -2.04 -6.93 -2.85
N VAL A 39 -1.40 -6.15 -3.71
CA VAL A 39 -0.64 -4.96 -3.33
C VAL A 39 -1.33 -3.73 -3.91
N ILE A 40 -1.69 -2.78 -3.05
CA ILE A 40 -2.33 -1.52 -3.42
C ILE A 40 -1.33 -0.39 -3.20
N ARG A 41 -1.00 0.36 -4.25
CA ARG A 41 -0.20 1.57 -4.16
C ARG A 41 -1.10 2.78 -4.03
N ILE A 42 -0.87 3.58 -2.99
CA ILE A 42 -1.57 4.85 -2.76
C ILE A 42 -0.61 6.03 -2.84
N ALA A 43 -1.15 7.21 -3.13
CA ALA A 43 -0.45 8.46 -2.93
C ALA A 43 -0.27 8.73 -1.42
N ARG A 44 0.89 9.29 -1.06
CA ARG A 44 1.12 9.76 0.32
C ARG A 44 0.07 10.82 0.68
N ASN A 45 -0.54 10.66 1.85
CA ASN A 45 -1.46 11.64 2.42
C ASN A 45 -1.25 11.77 3.93
N GLY A 46 -1.95 12.70 4.59
CA GLY A 46 -1.85 12.90 6.04
C GLY A 46 -2.35 11.71 6.90
N HIS A 47 -3.04 10.73 6.29
CA HIS A 47 -3.41 9.50 6.99
C HIS A 47 -2.22 8.55 7.13
N CYS A 48 -1.34 8.50 6.13
CA CYS A 48 -0.13 7.67 6.14
C CYS A 48 0.78 8.01 7.33
N GLU A 49 0.98 9.31 7.60
CA GLU A 49 1.78 9.77 8.74
C GLU A 49 1.15 9.34 10.08
N LYS A 50 -0.17 9.51 10.23
CA LYS A 50 -0.90 9.06 11.43
C LYS A 50 -0.81 7.55 11.65
N LEU A 51 -0.79 6.75 10.58
CA LEU A 51 -0.63 5.30 10.69
C LEU A 51 0.76 4.92 11.20
N ILE A 52 1.81 5.64 10.75
CA ILE A 52 3.17 5.47 11.26
C ILE A 52 3.24 5.85 12.74
N GLU A 53 2.71 7.01 13.12
CA GLU A 53 2.69 7.49 14.51
C GLU A 53 1.96 6.53 15.45
N LYS A 54 0.90 5.89 14.97
CA LYS A 54 0.13 4.88 15.72
C LYS A 54 0.78 3.49 15.72
N GLY A 55 1.91 3.30 15.04
CA GLY A 55 2.57 2.00 14.89
C GLY A 55 1.78 0.98 14.05
N GLN A 56 0.81 1.44 13.25
CA GLN A 56 -0.01 0.60 12.37
C GLN A 56 0.61 0.43 10.98
N ALA A 57 1.58 1.26 10.65
CA ALA A 57 2.38 1.14 9.45
C ALA A 57 3.87 1.23 9.77
N ASN A 58 4.70 0.74 8.85
CA ASN A 58 6.16 0.75 8.99
C ASN A 58 6.83 1.19 7.69
N TYR A 59 8.03 1.78 7.80
CA TYR A 59 8.90 1.96 6.63
C TYR A 59 9.75 0.70 6.45
N ILE A 60 9.49 -0.06 5.38
CA ILE A 60 10.20 -1.32 5.12
C ILE A 60 11.38 -1.15 4.17
N HIS A 61 11.29 -0.22 3.22
CA HIS A 61 12.33 -0.01 2.23
C HIS A 61 12.79 1.44 2.32
N VAL A 62 14.11 1.64 2.43
CA VAL A 62 14.76 2.94 2.30
C VAL A 62 15.76 2.80 1.16
N GLY A 63 15.67 3.67 0.16
CA GLY A 63 16.51 3.62 -1.02
C GLY A 63 16.93 5.01 -1.47
N CYS A 64 17.88 5.06 -2.40
CA CYS A 64 18.29 6.28 -3.09
C CYS A 64 18.00 6.11 -4.58
N GLY A 65 17.03 6.85 -5.09
CA GLY A 65 16.72 6.91 -6.51
C GLY A 65 17.42 8.08 -7.20
N SER A 66 17.22 8.24 -8.50
CA SER A 66 17.72 9.38 -9.28
C SER A 66 17.25 10.74 -8.75
N THR A 67 16.16 10.76 -7.97
CA THR A 67 15.55 11.95 -7.35
C THR A 67 15.85 12.08 -5.85
N GLY A 68 16.78 11.30 -5.30
CA GLY A 68 17.18 11.35 -3.89
C GLY A 68 16.65 10.18 -3.05
N LEU A 69 16.72 10.35 -1.73
CA LEU A 69 16.29 9.32 -0.79
C LEU A 69 14.78 9.14 -0.86
N PHE A 70 14.33 7.90 -0.85
CA PHE A 70 12.93 7.57 -0.69
C PHE A 70 12.77 6.52 0.40
N ARG A 71 11.65 6.60 1.11
CA ARG A 71 11.21 5.54 2.02
C ARG A 71 9.85 5.03 1.59
N GLN A 72 9.63 3.72 1.69
CA GLN A 72 8.36 3.09 1.36
C GLN A 72 7.65 2.69 2.63
N GLY A 73 6.51 3.32 2.87
CA GLY A 73 5.61 2.92 3.93
C GLY A 73 4.80 1.70 3.51
N VAL A 74 4.52 0.83 4.47
CA VAL A 74 3.66 -0.34 4.29
C VAL A 74 2.75 -0.53 5.49
N PHE A 75 1.52 -0.94 5.22
CA PHE A 75 0.65 -1.57 6.21
C PHE A 75 -0.18 -2.66 5.52
N GLU A 76 -0.79 -3.53 6.33
CA GLU A 76 -1.68 -4.58 5.84
C GLU A 76 -3.10 -4.32 6.34
N GLN A 77 -4.08 -4.42 5.43
CA GLN A 77 -5.49 -4.20 5.74
C GLN A 77 -6.36 -5.08 4.84
N TYR A 78 -7.34 -5.77 5.43
CA TYR A 78 -8.26 -6.68 4.73
C TYR A 78 -7.56 -7.67 3.79
N GLY A 79 -6.46 -8.28 4.22
CA GLY A 79 -5.71 -9.23 3.37
C GLY A 79 -4.92 -8.58 2.23
N CYS A 80 -4.95 -7.26 2.07
CA CYS A 80 -4.17 -6.51 1.10
C CYS A 80 -2.95 -5.87 1.77
N ARG A 81 -1.87 -5.73 1.01
CA ARG A 81 -0.70 -4.93 1.39
C ARG A 81 -0.80 -3.56 0.75
N ILE A 82 -0.85 -2.51 1.56
CA ILE A 82 -0.94 -1.13 1.08
C ILE A 82 0.44 -0.51 1.20
N ILE A 83 0.90 0.12 0.12
CA ILE A 83 2.20 0.76 0.03
C ILE A 83 2.08 2.20 -0.45
N TRP A 84 2.98 3.06 0.03
CA TRP A 84 3.19 4.39 -0.53
C TRP A 84 4.68 4.70 -0.54
N SER A 85 5.09 5.52 -1.50
CA SER A 85 6.45 6.07 -1.53
C SER A 85 6.43 7.45 -0.89
N GLU A 86 7.40 7.71 -0.03
CA GLU A 86 7.75 9.05 0.39
C GLU A 86 9.04 9.45 -0.30
N SER A 87 8.94 10.41 -1.19
CA SER A 87 10.12 11.14 -1.65
C SER A 87 10.59 12.02 -0.50
N LEU A 88 11.77 11.72 0.03
CA LEU A 88 12.46 12.61 0.96
C LEU A 88 13.19 13.65 0.11
N LEU A 89 12.42 14.53 -0.53
CA LEU A 89 13.02 15.65 -1.27
C LEU A 89 13.74 16.56 -0.26
N HIS A 90 15.02 16.81 -0.56
CA HIS A 90 15.83 17.90 -0.02
C HIS A 90 15.33 19.24 -0.59
#